data_AF-A0A942FN07-F1
#
_entry.id   AF-A0A942FN07-F1
#
_cell.length_a   1.000
_cell.length_b   1.000
_cell.length_c   1.000
_cell.angle_alpha   90.00
_cell.angle_beta   90.00
_cell.angle_gamma   90.00
#
_symmetry.space_group_name_H-M   'P 1'
#
loop_
_entity.id
_entity.type
_entity.pdbx_description
1 polymer ?
#
loop_
_entity_poly.entity_id
_entity_poly.type
_entity_poly.pdbx_seq_one_letter_code
_entity_poly.pdbx_strand_id
1 'polypeptide(L)'
;MIAGRFRRTVSPLALNVLALPLALLVPLASPFSAQQAASLGLPQSAASLGAASAATAKPKKKALRKPAATKRVCSKVKVKGKLVTRCKTVKVVPKPVVVPPPVVVTTMPPVPAPVPVMEPVYVAPPPPPPPPQAAPAVPAAAFFWIDQADSYAQVLGDSPPDFTFRYNGIDCWAWVSRAGEVLIVEPGQEGVVQYYFAVRETAPYLVRDSYHSYAFDGRELVQVYDQRGRIWTSALTSRQRYDSHDLRERGRALYAAAMRTRQWDASTAFAWSSWS
;
A
#
# COMPACT_ATOMS: atom_id res chain seq x y z
N MET A 1 24.01 27.25 57.26
CA MET A 1 24.63 28.21 56.32
C MET A 1 24.03 28.00 54.93
N ILE A 2 23.28 29.02 54.49
CA ILE A 2 22.90 29.44 53.13
C ILE A 2 22.20 28.46 52.17
N ALA A 3 20.90 28.71 51.99
CA ALA A 3 20.03 28.23 50.92
C ALA A 3 20.15 29.13 49.67
N GLY A 4 20.12 28.52 48.47
CA GLY A 4 20.10 29.22 47.18
C GLY A 4 18.75 29.05 46.47
N ARG A 5 17.87 30.05 46.61
CA ARG A 5 16.62 30.21 45.84
C ARG A 5 16.95 30.88 44.50
N PHE A 6 16.59 30.27 43.37
CA PHE A 6 16.52 30.98 42.08
C PHE A 6 15.10 31.52 41.87
N ARG A 7 14.98 32.86 41.88
CA ARG A 7 13.78 33.61 41.50
C ARG A 7 13.90 34.09 40.05
N ARG A 8 12.79 33.91 39.33
CA ARG A 8 12.23 34.61 38.16
C ARG A 8 12.96 35.86 37.63
N THR A 9 13.08 35.91 36.30
CA THR A 9 12.91 37.15 35.52
C THR A 9 11.79 36.95 34.51
N VAL A 10 10.77 37.79 34.63
CA VAL A 10 9.63 37.94 33.74
C VAL A 10 9.95 39.18 32.91
N SER A 11 9.97 39.08 31.58
CA SER A 11 10.05 40.25 30.70
C SER A 11 8.65 40.65 30.25
N PRO A 12 8.17 41.86 30.55
CA PRO A 12 7.06 42.51 29.87
C PRO A 12 7.59 43.48 28.78
N LEU A 13 6.68 43.94 27.93
CA LEU A 13 6.82 44.95 26.85
C LEU A 13 7.22 44.35 25.48
N ALA A 14 6.57 44.66 24.36
CA ALA A 14 5.73 45.81 24.05
C ALA A 14 4.59 45.43 23.08
N LEU A 15 3.44 46.06 23.31
CA LEU A 15 2.36 46.23 22.34
C LEU A 15 2.89 46.93 21.08
N ASN A 16 2.49 46.44 19.91
CA ASN A 16 2.26 47.32 18.76
C ASN A 16 0.88 46.99 18.18
N VAL A 17 -0.07 47.85 18.53
CA VAL A 17 -1.39 47.97 17.93
C VAL A 17 -1.21 48.77 16.64
N LEU A 18 -1.51 48.17 15.50
CA LEU A 18 -1.73 48.90 14.25
C LEU A 18 -3.11 48.50 13.74
N ALA A 19 -4.08 49.34 14.12
CA ALA A 19 -5.42 49.34 13.58
C ALA A 19 -5.39 49.96 12.17
N LEU A 20 -5.88 49.22 11.18
CA LEU A 20 -6.20 49.72 9.85
C LEU A 20 -7.69 49.47 9.63
N PRO A 21 -8.53 50.50 9.47
CA PRO A 21 -9.88 50.34 8.97
C PRO A 21 -9.85 50.54 7.45
N LEU A 22 -10.35 49.58 6.67
CA LEU A 22 -10.81 49.88 5.32
C LEU A 22 -11.93 48.93 4.87
N ALA A 23 -13.13 49.52 4.85
CA ALA A 23 -14.23 49.36 3.92
C ALA A 23 -14.40 48.02 3.16
N LEU A 24 -15.52 47.37 3.49
CA LEU A 24 -16.58 46.92 2.56
C LEU A 24 -16.22 46.89 1.07
N LEU A 25 -16.18 45.70 0.49
CA LEU A 25 -16.69 45.45 -0.87
C LEU A 25 -16.97 43.95 -1.06
N VAL A 26 -18.25 43.62 -1.01
CA VAL A 26 -18.85 42.39 -1.52
C VAL A 26 -18.92 42.48 -3.03
N PRO A 27 -18.55 41.42 -3.78
CA PRO A 27 -19.22 41.12 -5.02
C PRO A 27 -20.02 39.82 -4.89
N LEU A 28 -21.35 39.96 -4.99
CA LEU A 28 -22.22 38.90 -5.47
C LEU A 28 -21.79 38.55 -6.90
N ALA A 29 -21.23 37.36 -7.09
CA ALA A 29 -21.13 36.76 -8.42
C ALA A 29 -22.29 35.77 -8.58
N SER A 30 -23.41 36.28 -9.09
CA SER A 30 -24.46 35.46 -9.71
C SER A 30 -23.94 34.85 -11.01
N PRO A 31 -24.46 33.69 -11.45
CA PRO A 31 -24.05 33.06 -12.70
C PRO A 31 -24.41 33.94 -13.90
N PHE A 32 -23.42 34.20 -14.75
CA PHE A 32 -23.59 34.85 -16.04
C PHE A 32 -24.57 34.04 -16.90
N SER A 33 -25.68 34.68 -17.27
CA SER A 33 -26.60 34.21 -18.30
C SER A 33 -25.95 34.32 -19.68
N ALA A 34 -26.13 33.31 -20.54
CA ALA A 34 -25.51 33.14 -21.85
C ALA A 34 -25.92 34.18 -22.92
N GLN A 35 -26.55 35.29 -22.54
CA GLN A 35 -27.17 36.25 -23.47
C GLN A 35 -26.45 37.60 -23.62
N GLN A 36 -25.29 37.81 -22.99
CA GLN A 36 -24.50 39.05 -23.14
C GLN A 36 -23.24 38.91 -24.02
N ALA A 37 -22.98 37.75 -24.61
CA ALA A 37 -21.82 37.54 -25.49
C ALA A 37 -21.96 38.11 -26.92
N ALA A 38 -23.10 38.74 -27.26
CA ALA A 38 -23.42 39.15 -28.63
C ALA A 38 -23.10 40.62 -28.98
N SER A 39 -22.61 41.45 -28.05
CA SER A 39 -22.37 42.90 -28.30
C SER A 39 -20.91 43.29 -28.50
N LEU A 40 -19.96 42.36 -28.46
CA LEU A 40 -18.51 42.66 -28.52
C LEU A 40 -17.82 42.33 -29.86
N GLY A 41 -18.56 42.03 -30.93
CA GLY A 41 -17.98 41.98 -32.29
C GLY A 41 -16.76 41.06 -32.45
N LEU A 42 -16.64 40.02 -31.62
CA LEU A 42 -15.57 39.03 -31.72
C LEU A 42 -15.97 37.92 -32.72
N PRO A 43 -15.04 37.44 -33.55
CA PRO A 43 -15.35 36.46 -34.60
C PRO A 43 -15.86 35.15 -34.01
N GLN A 44 -17.01 34.71 -34.52
CA GLN A 44 -17.61 33.40 -34.25
C GLN A 44 -16.71 32.29 -34.81
N SER A 45 -15.76 31.81 -34.03
CA SER A 45 -14.96 30.63 -34.37
C SER A 45 -14.63 29.81 -33.13
N ALA A 46 -15.67 29.39 -32.39
CA ALA A 46 -15.57 28.32 -31.40
C ALA A 46 -16.94 27.67 -31.05
N ALA A 47 -17.96 27.88 -31.88
CA ALA A 47 -19.29 27.30 -31.68
C ALA A 47 -19.57 26.23 -32.75
N SER A 48 -18.83 25.13 -32.70
CA SER A 48 -19.34 23.84 -33.18
C SER A 48 -18.47 22.74 -32.59
N LEU A 49 -19.07 21.88 -31.78
CA LEU A 49 -18.81 20.43 -31.64
C LEU A 49 -19.65 19.89 -30.49
N GLY A 50 -20.97 20.11 -30.60
CA GLY A 50 -21.99 19.29 -29.98
C GLY A 50 -22.79 18.64 -31.11
N ALA A 51 -22.31 17.50 -31.61
CA ALA A 51 -23.09 16.64 -32.49
C ALA A 51 -22.71 15.19 -32.19
N ALA A 52 -23.62 14.51 -31.50
CA ALA A 52 -23.60 13.07 -31.32
C ALA A 52 -23.51 12.37 -32.68
N SER A 53 -22.40 11.69 -32.93
CA SER A 53 -22.34 10.64 -33.94
C SER A 53 -22.50 9.30 -33.24
N ALA A 54 -23.70 8.74 -33.36
CA ALA A 54 -23.96 7.33 -33.15
C ALA A 54 -23.18 6.53 -34.21
N ALA A 55 -21.94 6.16 -33.88
CA ALA A 55 -21.15 5.25 -34.69
C ALA A 55 -21.67 3.82 -34.47
N THR A 56 -22.32 3.27 -35.50
CA THR A 56 -22.69 1.86 -35.60
C THR A 56 -21.42 1.01 -35.54
N ALA A 57 -21.15 0.43 -34.36
CA ALA A 57 -20.06 -0.50 -34.16
C ALA A 57 -20.32 -1.79 -34.96
N LYS A 58 -19.50 -2.04 -35.99
CA LYS A 58 -19.46 -3.32 -36.71
C LYS A 58 -19.22 -4.48 -35.73
N PRO A 59 -19.95 -5.60 -35.81
CA PRO A 59 -19.68 -6.77 -34.98
C PRO A 59 -18.34 -7.40 -35.38
N LYS A 60 -17.31 -7.22 -34.55
CA LYS A 60 -16.08 -8.01 -34.64
C LYS A 60 -16.44 -9.47 -34.39
N LYS A 61 -16.33 -10.31 -35.43
CA LYS A 61 -16.37 -11.79 -35.32
C LYS A 61 -15.32 -12.23 -34.28
N LYS A 62 -15.77 -12.56 -33.07
CA LYS A 62 -14.94 -13.22 -32.05
C LYS A 62 -14.55 -14.60 -32.58
N ALA A 63 -13.25 -14.81 -32.77
CA ALA A 63 -12.70 -16.14 -33.04
C ALA A 63 -13.12 -17.09 -31.91
N LEU A 64 -13.77 -18.18 -32.30
CA LEU A 64 -14.26 -19.23 -31.42
C LEU A 64 -13.06 -19.93 -30.76
N ARG A 65 -12.63 -19.44 -29.60
CA ARG A 65 -11.65 -20.13 -28.76
C ARG A 65 -12.28 -21.43 -28.26
N LYS A 66 -11.67 -22.56 -28.61
CA LYS A 66 -12.04 -23.89 -28.10
C LYS A 66 -12.11 -23.84 -26.56
N PRO A 67 -13.19 -24.34 -25.93
CA PRO A 67 -13.33 -24.29 -24.48
C PRO A 67 -12.20 -25.09 -23.82
N ALA A 68 -11.54 -24.50 -22.84
CA ALA A 68 -10.52 -25.17 -22.05
C ALA A 68 -11.14 -26.39 -21.35
N ALA A 69 -10.48 -27.55 -21.44
CA ALA A 69 -10.93 -28.77 -20.78
C ALA A 69 -10.99 -28.54 -19.26
N THR A 70 -12.20 -28.63 -18.69
CA THR A 70 -12.43 -28.51 -17.25
C THR A 70 -12.90 -29.87 -16.71
N LYS A 71 -12.43 -30.24 -15.51
CA LYS A 71 -12.84 -31.48 -14.84
C LYS A 71 -13.46 -31.14 -13.48
N ARG A 72 -14.59 -31.76 -13.16
CA ARG A 72 -15.24 -31.62 -11.85
C ARG A 72 -14.58 -32.58 -10.86
N VAL A 73 -14.05 -32.04 -9.77
CA VAL A 73 -13.45 -32.83 -8.68
C VAL A 73 -14.36 -32.70 -7.46
N CYS A 74 -14.83 -33.82 -6.95
CA CYS A 74 -15.67 -33.88 -5.75
C CYS A 74 -14.87 -34.43 -4.58
N SER A 75 -14.90 -33.74 -3.45
CA SER A 75 -14.30 -34.18 -2.18
C SER A 75 -15.36 -34.24 -1.09
N LYS A 76 -15.25 -35.23 -0.19
CA LYS A 76 -16.10 -35.32 1.00
C LYS A 76 -15.49 -34.49 2.12
N VAL A 77 -16.26 -33.55 2.68
CA VAL A 77 -15.83 -32.66 3.76
C VAL A 77 -16.80 -32.80 4.92
N LYS A 78 -16.30 -32.86 6.16
CA LYS A 78 -17.14 -32.95 7.36
C LYS A 78 -17.56 -31.54 7.78
N VAL A 79 -18.86 -31.26 7.80
CA VAL A 79 -19.43 -29.98 8.24
C VAL A 79 -20.42 -30.27 9.36
N LYS A 80 -20.17 -29.71 10.55
CA LYS A 80 -20.99 -29.94 11.76
C LYS A 80 -21.25 -31.43 12.04
N GLY A 81 -20.19 -32.24 11.99
CA GLY A 81 -20.26 -33.68 12.27
C GLY A 81 -20.79 -34.56 11.14
N LYS A 82 -21.41 -33.99 10.09
CA LYS A 82 -21.95 -34.74 8.94
C LYS A 82 -21.01 -34.64 7.72
N LEU A 83 -20.80 -35.75 7.02
CA LEU A 83 -20.02 -35.79 5.78
C LEU A 83 -20.88 -35.27 4.61
N VAL A 84 -20.42 -34.20 3.96
CA VAL A 84 -21.05 -33.60 2.79
C VAL A 84 -20.07 -33.57 1.62
N THR A 85 -20.55 -33.92 0.42
CA THR A 85 -19.73 -33.91 -0.80
C THR A 85 -19.76 -32.52 -1.42
N ARG A 86 -18.60 -31.89 -1.58
CA ARG A 86 -18.45 -30.64 -2.34
C ARG A 86 -17.74 -30.93 -3.66
N CYS A 87 -18.32 -30.46 -4.75
CA CYS A 87 -17.73 -30.56 -6.08
C CYS A 87 -17.26 -29.19 -6.56
N LYS A 88 -15.99 -29.10 -6.97
CA LYS A 88 -15.41 -27.89 -7.58
C LYS A 88 -14.91 -28.23 -8.98
N THR A 89 -15.21 -27.36 -9.94
CA THR A 89 -14.67 -27.48 -11.30
C THR A 89 -13.27 -26.90 -11.33
N VAL A 90 -12.28 -27.70 -11.72
CA VAL A 90 -10.87 -27.30 -11.79
C VAL A 90 -10.41 -27.33 -13.25
N LYS A 91 -9.65 -26.31 -13.65
CA LYS A 91 -9.05 -26.20 -14.98
C LYS A 91 -7.84 -27.13 -15.06
N VAL A 92 -7.84 -28.08 -15.98
CA VAL A 92 -6.75 -29.05 -16.11
C VAL A 92 -5.64 -28.43 -16.94
N VAL A 93 -4.47 -28.19 -16.33
CA VAL A 93 -3.27 -27.79 -17.06
C VAL A 93 -2.61 -29.07 -17.60
N PRO A 94 -2.40 -29.20 -18.93
CA PRO A 94 -1.78 -30.40 -19.49
C PRO A 94 -0.34 -30.54 -19.00
N LYS A 95 0.01 -31.74 -18.51
CA LYS A 95 1.37 -32.10 -18.09
C LYS A 95 2.29 -32.12 -19.33
N PRO A 96 3.46 -31.47 -19.31
CA PRO A 96 4.38 -31.51 -20.45
C PRO A 96 4.84 -32.95 -20.70
N VAL A 97 4.71 -33.40 -21.95
CA VAL A 97 5.28 -34.66 -22.43
C VAL A 97 6.78 -34.43 -22.61
N VAL A 98 7.59 -35.08 -21.78
CA VAL A 98 9.05 -35.10 -21.92
C VAL A 98 9.39 -36.12 -23.01
N VAL A 99 9.87 -35.63 -24.15
CA VAL A 99 10.40 -36.47 -25.24
C VAL A 99 11.84 -36.85 -24.87
N PRO A 100 12.19 -38.15 -24.81
CA PRO A 100 13.57 -38.56 -24.58
C PRO A 100 14.47 -38.24 -25.79
N PRO A 101 15.73 -37.83 -25.58
CA PRO A 101 16.65 -37.55 -26.68
C PRO A 101 17.06 -38.82 -27.44
N PRO A 102 17.41 -38.70 -28.74
CA PRO A 102 17.80 -39.83 -29.57
C PRO A 102 19.14 -40.44 -29.13
N VAL A 103 19.17 -41.77 -29.10
CA VAL A 103 20.38 -42.57 -28.88
C VAL A 103 21.25 -42.48 -30.13
N VAL A 104 22.42 -41.86 -30.02
CA VAL A 104 23.46 -41.89 -31.05
C VAL A 104 24.33 -43.12 -30.80
N VAL A 105 24.31 -44.06 -31.74
CA VAL A 105 25.20 -45.23 -31.76
C VAL A 105 26.55 -44.78 -32.33
N THR A 106 27.57 -44.72 -31.50
CA THR A 106 28.96 -44.48 -31.94
C THR A 106 29.66 -45.82 -32.13
N THR A 107 30.20 -46.05 -33.32
CA THR A 107 31.02 -47.20 -33.70
C THR A 107 32.41 -47.13 -33.06
N MET A 108 32.86 -48.25 -32.47
CA MET A 108 34.15 -48.40 -31.78
C MET A 108 35.32 -48.58 -32.78
N PRO A 109 36.46 -47.88 -32.60
CA PRO A 109 37.74 -48.20 -33.25
C PRO A 109 38.51 -49.33 -32.53
N PRO A 110 39.53 -49.94 -33.17
CA PRO A 110 40.19 -51.15 -32.70
C PRO A 110 41.05 -50.96 -31.44
N VAL A 111 41.04 -52.00 -30.61
CA VAL A 111 41.62 -52.11 -29.26
C VAL A 111 43.16 -52.11 -29.31
N PRO A 112 43.85 -51.18 -28.62
CA PRO A 112 45.28 -51.27 -28.37
C PRO A 112 45.62 -52.17 -27.16
N ALA A 113 46.86 -52.66 -27.14
CA ALA A 113 47.41 -53.66 -26.22
C ALA A 113 47.14 -53.41 -24.72
N PRO A 114 47.09 -54.47 -23.88
CA PRO A 114 46.77 -54.36 -22.46
C PRO A 114 47.85 -53.58 -21.70
N VAL A 115 47.50 -52.38 -21.26
CA VAL A 115 48.23 -51.61 -20.25
C VAL A 115 48.03 -52.26 -18.88
N PRO A 116 49.04 -52.20 -17.97
CA PRO A 116 48.93 -52.76 -16.63
C PRO A 116 47.77 -52.09 -15.88
N VAL A 117 46.86 -52.92 -15.38
CA VAL A 117 45.72 -52.51 -14.55
C VAL A 117 46.27 -52.01 -13.22
N MET A 118 46.39 -50.69 -13.06
CA MET A 118 46.55 -50.06 -11.76
C MET A 118 45.32 -50.39 -10.91
N GLU A 119 45.52 -50.88 -9.69
CA GLU A 119 44.44 -51.08 -8.72
C GLU A 119 43.63 -49.78 -8.58
N PRO A 120 42.29 -49.86 -8.58
CA PRO A 120 41.46 -48.68 -8.36
C PRO A 120 41.72 -48.16 -6.95
N VAL A 121 42.35 -46.98 -6.88
CA VAL A 121 42.47 -46.23 -5.63
C VAL A 121 41.06 -45.92 -5.16
N TYR A 122 40.63 -46.58 -4.08
CA TYR A 122 39.33 -46.34 -3.46
C TYR A 122 39.35 -44.96 -2.79
N VAL A 123 39.00 -43.92 -3.53
CA VAL A 123 38.82 -42.58 -2.98
C VAL A 123 37.54 -42.61 -2.14
N ALA A 124 37.69 -42.49 -0.83
CA ALA A 124 36.55 -42.39 0.07
C ALA A 124 35.60 -41.27 -0.41
N PRO A 125 34.29 -41.49 -0.46
CA PRO A 125 33.35 -40.45 -0.88
C PRO A 125 33.51 -39.23 0.03
N PRO A 126 33.41 -38.00 -0.54
CA PRO A 126 33.51 -36.79 0.26
C PRO A 126 32.46 -36.83 1.37
N PRO A 127 32.78 -36.32 2.57
CA PRO A 127 31.81 -36.27 3.66
C PRO A 127 30.56 -35.51 3.20
N PRO A 128 29.36 -35.93 3.65
CA PRO A 128 28.13 -35.23 3.29
C PRO A 128 28.24 -33.76 3.71
N PRO A 129 27.69 -32.83 2.91
CA PRO A 129 27.71 -31.43 3.26
C PRO A 129 27.06 -31.23 4.64
N PRO A 130 27.55 -30.28 5.45
CA PRO A 130 26.95 -29.98 6.72
C PRO A 130 25.46 -29.62 6.53
N PRO A 131 24.59 -29.97 7.51
CA PRO A 131 23.19 -29.61 7.43
C PRO A 131 23.05 -28.10 7.25
N PRO A 132 22.06 -27.63 6.48
CA PRO A 132 21.78 -26.21 6.35
C PRO A 132 21.64 -25.60 7.74
N GLN A 133 22.41 -24.56 8.02
CA GLN A 133 22.21 -23.81 9.25
C GLN A 133 20.80 -23.22 9.23
N ALA A 134 20.05 -23.46 10.31
CA ALA A 134 18.75 -22.83 10.49
C ALA A 134 18.96 -21.30 10.43
N ALA A 135 18.13 -20.62 9.64
CA ALA A 135 18.13 -19.16 9.64
C ALA A 135 17.87 -18.68 11.09
N PRO A 136 18.58 -17.64 11.55
CA PRO A 136 18.36 -17.11 12.88
C PRO A 136 16.88 -16.72 13.05
N ALA A 137 16.29 -17.12 14.18
CA ALA A 137 14.90 -16.79 14.48
C ALA A 137 14.78 -15.28 14.68
N VAL A 138 13.85 -14.66 13.95
CA VAL A 138 13.51 -13.24 14.13
C VAL A 138 12.74 -13.10 15.45
N PRO A 139 13.13 -12.18 16.36
CA PRO A 139 12.43 -11.99 17.63
C PRO A 139 11.03 -11.41 17.40
N ALA A 140 10.04 -11.87 18.18
CA ALA A 140 8.66 -11.38 18.08
C ALA A 140 8.54 -9.86 18.27
N ALA A 141 9.39 -9.28 19.12
CA ALA A 141 9.44 -7.83 19.33
C ALA A 141 9.70 -7.02 18.06
N ALA A 142 10.31 -7.62 17.03
CA ALA A 142 10.57 -6.94 15.76
C ALA A 142 9.31 -6.73 14.90
N PHE A 143 8.16 -7.29 15.29
CA PHE A 143 6.85 -7.09 14.67
C PHE A 143 5.92 -6.19 15.49
N PHE A 144 6.37 -5.68 16.65
CA PHE A 144 5.54 -4.91 17.58
C PHE A 144 4.72 -3.81 16.89
N TRP A 145 5.35 -2.99 16.06
CA TRP A 145 4.70 -1.85 15.41
C TRP A 145 3.65 -2.25 14.38
N ILE A 146 3.92 -3.31 13.61
CA ILE A 146 2.97 -3.76 12.59
C ILE A 146 1.81 -4.53 13.21
N ASP A 147 2.08 -5.33 14.25
CA ASP A 147 1.06 -6.04 15.01
C ASP A 147 0.13 -5.06 15.75
N GLN A 148 0.67 -3.96 16.30
CA GLN A 148 -0.13 -2.91 16.92
C GLN A 148 -1.05 -2.23 15.91
N ALA A 149 -0.54 -1.86 14.73
CA ALA A 149 -1.32 -1.24 13.68
C ALA A 149 -2.41 -2.18 13.13
N ASP A 150 -2.07 -3.45 12.91
CA ASP A 150 -3.01 -4.47 12.44
C ASP A 150 -4.08 -4.77 13.50
N SER A 151 -3.71 -4.82 14.78
CA SER A 151 -4.67 -4.93 15.88
C SER A 151 -5.65 -3.75 15.89
N TYR A 152 -5.18 -2.52 15.66
CA TYR A 152 -6.07 -1.37 15.59
C TYR A 152 -6.97 -1.41 14.36
N ALA A 153 -6.41 -1.70 13.18
CA ALA A 153 -7.18 -1.85 11.94
C ALA A 153 -8.26 -2.95 12.05
N GLN A 154 -7.95 -4.06 12.72
CA GLN A 154 -8.91 -5.14 12.96
C GLN A 154 -10.09 -4.70 13.83
N VAL A 155 -9.85 -3.82 14.81
CA VAL A 155 -10.92 -3.26 15.67
C VAL A 155 -11.84 -2.35 14.87
N LEU A 156 -11.31 -1.59 13.92
CA LEU A 156 -12.12 -0.78 13.00
C LEU A 156 -12.95 -1.67 12.06
N GLY A 157 -12.35 -2.74 11.53
CA GLY A 157 -13.01 -3.66 10.61
C GLY A 157 -13.59 -2.90 9.41
N ASP A 158 -14.88 -3.14 9.12
CA ASP A 158 -15.60 -2.49 8.03
C ASP A 158 -16.33 -1.19 8.47
N SER A 159 -15.96 -0.61 9.62
CA SER A 159 -16.60 0.62 10.10
C SER A 159 -16.31 1.79 9.15
N PRO A 160 -17.30 2.65 8.86
CA PRO A 160 -17.06 3.88 8.11
C PRO A 160 -16.10 4.81 8.88
N PRO A 161 -15.39 5.71 8.18
CA PRO A 161 -14.55 6.71 8.84
C PRO A 161 -15.40 7.60 9.73
N ASP A 162 -14.84 8.02 10.87
CA ASP A 162 -15.51 8.90 11.83
C ASP A 162 -15.69 10.32 11.31
N PHE A 163 -14.82 10.76 10.40
CA PHE A 163 -14.96 12.00 9.66
C PHE A 163 -14.05 11.99 8.42
N THR A 164 -14.35 12.91 7.51
CA THR A 164 -13.51 13.21 6.35
C THR A 164 -12.96 14.62 6.46
N PHE A 165 -11.85 14.87 5.76
CA PHE A 165 -11.25 16.19 5.73
C PHE A 165 -10.43 16.33 4.45
N ARG A 166 -10.30 17.57 3.97
CA ARG A 166 -9.56 17.86 2.75
C ARG A 166 -8.19 18.43 3.05
N TYR A 167 -7.15 17.83 2.49
CA TYR A 167 -5.77 18.28 2.63
C TYR A 167 -5.12 18.41 1.25
N ASN A 168 -4.63 19.61 0.92
CA ASN A 168 -4.05 19.91 -0.40
C ASN A 168 -4.91 19.46 -1.59
N GLY A 169 -6.23 19.61 -1.46
CA GLY A 169 -7.19 19.23 -2.50
C GLY A 169 -7.55 17.74 -2.57
N ILE A 170 -7.04 16.92 -1.65
CA ILE A 170 -7.31 15.49 -1.54
C ILE A 170 -8.26 15.23 -0.37
N ASP A 171 -9.33 14.48 -0.61
CA ASP A 171 -10.24 14.04 0.46
C ASP A 171 -9.62 12.85 1.19
N CYS A 172 -9.37 13.04 2.47
CA CYS A 172 -8.79 12.07 3.38
C CYS A 172 -9.85 11.57 4.36
N TRP A 173 -9.63 10.38 4.90
CA TRP A 173 -10.52 9.73 5.85
C TRP A 173 -9.82 9.51 7.17
N ALA A 174 -10.54 9.63 8.29
CA ALA A 174 -9.98 9.39 9.60
C ALA A 174 -10.90 8.54 10.49
N TRP A 175 -10.29 7.69 11.29
CA TRP A 175 -10.91 6.95 12.39
C TRP A 175 -10.19 7.32 13.68
N VAL A 176 -10.95 7.50 14.76
CA VAL A 176 -10.47 7.86 16.09
C VAL A 176 -11.08 6.90 17.09
N SER A 177 -10.25 6.06 17.69
CA SER A 177 -10.69 5.18 18.76
C SER A 177 -11.17 5.98 19.98
N ARG A 178 -11.95 5.33 20.85
CA ARG A 178 -12.32 5.90 22.16
C ARG A 178 -11.10 6.22 23.03
N ALA A 179 -9.99 5.49 22.86
CA ALA A 179 -8.76 5.70 23.60
C ALA A 179 -7.90 6.85 23.02
N GLY A 180 -8.23 7.35 21.81
CA GLY A 180 -7.52 8.44 21.17
C GLY A 180 -6.41 8.02 20.19
N GLU A 181 -6.29 6.72 19.87
CA GLU A 181 -5.56 6.27 18.67
C GLU A 181 -6.25 6.79 17.41
N VAL A 182 -5.48 7.15 16.39
CA VAL A 182 -6.00 7.70 15.14
C VAL A 182 -5.43 6.92 13.96
N LEU A 183 -6.28 6.61 12.99
CA LEU A 183 -5.89 6.14 11.67
C LEU A 183 -6.31 7.22 10.67
N ILE A 184 -5.38 7.69 9.86
CA ILE A 184 -5.68 8.54 8.71
C ILE A 184 -5.36 7.77 7.44
N VAL A 185 -6.26 7.80 6.48
CA VAL A 185 -6.06 7.23 5.15
C VAL A 185 -6.09 8.34 4.12
N GLU A 186 -5.03 8.41 3.34
CA GLU A 186 -4.85 9.36 2.25
C GLU A 186 -4.83 8.63 0.90
N PRO A 187 -5.66 9.02 -0.07
CA PRO A 187 -5.49 8.61 -1.46
C PRO A 187 -4.15 9.08 -2.03
N GLY A 188 -3.34 8.13 -2.51
CA GLY A 188 -2.10 8.36 -3.24
C GLY A 188 -2.22 7.98 -4.72
N GLN A 189 -1.12 8.18 -5.46
CA GLN A 189 -1.06 7.82 -6.89
C GLN A 189 -1.07 6.30 -7.12
N GLU A 190 -0.45 5.54 -6.22
CA GLU A 190 -0.23 4.10 -6.35
C GLU A 190 -1.09 3.26 -5.41
N GLY A 191 -2.12 3.87 -4.81
CA GLY A 191 -2.97 3.24 -3.80
C GLY A 191 -3.28 4.22 -2.68
N VAL A 192 -3.42 3.71 -1.46
CA VAL A 192 -3.65 4.54 -0.28
C VAL A 192 -2.42 4.53 0.63
N VAL A 193 -2.21 5.63 1.34
CA VAL A 193 -1.24 5.71 2.42
C VAL A 193 -1.98 5.76 3.75
N GLN A 194 -1.64 4.86 4.66
CA GLN A 194 -2.25 4.74 5.98
C GLN A 194 -1.27 5.24 7.03
N TYR A 195 -1.72 6.14 7.89
CA TYR A 195 -0.94 6.75 8.96
C TYR A 195 -1.55 6.39 10.30
N TYR A 196 -0.80 5.65 11.13
CA TYR A 196 -1.23 5.16 12.43
C TYR A 196 -0.59 6.01 13.54
N PHE A 197 -1.44 6.57 14.40
CA PHE A 197 -1.03 7.45 15.50
C PHE A 197 -1.39 6.80 16.82
N ALA A 198 -0.43 6.81 17.74
CA ALA A 198 -0.65 6.34 19.09
C ALA A 198 -1.46 7.37 19.88
N VAL A 199 -2.00 6.93 21.01
CA VAL A 199 -2.76 7.79 21.92
C VAL A 199 -1.97 9.06 22.25
N ARG A 200 -2.56 10.22 21.99
CA ARG A 200 -1.99 11.57 22.24
C ARG A 200 -0.73 11.92 21.45
N GLU A 201 -0.33 11.08 20.49
CA GLU A 201 0.76 11.39 19.58
C GLU A 201 0.26 12.20 18.38
N THR A 202 1.11 13.10 17.90
CA THR A 202 0.81 13.94 16.72
C THR A 202 1.59 13.52 15.48
N ALA A 203 2.51 12.57 15.64
CA ALA A 203 3.25 11.94 14.56
C ALA A 203 2.89 10.45 14.47
N PRO A 204 2.88 9.88 13.26
CA PRO A 204 2.57 8.47 13.11
C PRO A 204 3.71 7.62 13.66
N TYR A 205 3.38 6.54 14.37
CA TYR A 205 4.32 5.49 14.75
C TYR A 205 4.51 4.47 13.62
N LEU A 206 3.53 4.35 12.72
CA LEU A 206 3.62 3.52 11.53
C LEU A 206 2.99 4.25 10.34
N VAL A 207 3.68 4.26 9.21
CA VAL A 207 3.12 4.67 7.92
C VAL A 207 3.18 3.48 6.96
N ARG A 208 2.07 3.15 6.31
CA ARG A 208 1.96 2.05 5.35
C ARG A 208 1.56 2.60 3.99
N ASP A 209 2.41 2.39 2.99
CA ASP A 209 2.10 2.63 1.58
C ASP A 209 1.83 1.30 0.86
N SER A 210 1.70 1.34 -0.47
CA SER A 210 1.41 0.17 -1.29
C SER A 210 2.54 -0.88 -1.32
N TYR A 211 3.76 -0.54 -0.91
CA TYR A 211 4.95 -1.37 -1.06
C TYR A 211 5.65 -1.70 0.26
N HIS A 212 5.58 -0.80 1.24
CA HIS A 212 6.31 -0.90 2.50
C HIS A 212 5.49 -0.36 3.67
N SER A 213 5.87 -0.77 4.88
CA SER A 213 5.48 -0.10 6.11
C SER A 213 6.73 0.41 6.84
N TYR A 214 6.70 1.66 7.28
CA TYR A 214 7.79 2.34 7.98
C TYR A 214 7.37 2.60 9.42
N ALA A 215 8.08 2.02 10.37
CA ALA A 215 7.84 2.20 11.80
C ALA A 215 8.83 3.18 12.41
N PHE A 216 8.32 4.00 13.32
CA PHE A 216 9.06 5.07 13.95
C PHE A 216 8.96 4.99 15.47
N ASP A 217 10.10 5.20 16.13
CA ASP A 217 10.15 5.55 17.54
C ASP A 217 10.51 7.04 17.64
N GLY A 218 9.52 7.85 18.01
CA GLY A 218 9.63 9.31 17.98
C GLY A 218 9.92 9.83 16.56
N ARG A 219 11.18 10.23 16.30
CA ARG A 219 11.65 10.75 15.00
C ARG A 219 12.49 9.74 14.21
N GLU A 220 12.89 8.64 14.83
CA GLU A 220 13.81 7.67 14.25
C GLU A 220 13.06 6.57 13.52
N LEU A 221 13.53 6.21 12.32
CA LEU A 221 13.04 5.04 11.59
C LEU A 221 13.66 3.79 12.22
N VAL A 222 12.86 2.97 12.88
CA VAL A 222 13.34 1.80 13.64
C VAL A 222 13.11 0.48 12.93
N GLN A 223 12.08 0.38 12.06
CA GLN A 223 11.79 -0.85 11.33
C GLN A 223 11.13 -0.55 9.99
N VAL A 224 11.50 -1.32 8.97
CA VAL A 224 10.80 -1.35 7.67
C VAL A 224 10.27 -2.74 7.42
N TYR A 225 9.07 -2.81 6.88
CA TYR A 225 8.41 -4.04 6.46
C TYR A 225 8.10 -3.97 4.97
N ASP A 226 8.10 -5.12 4.30
CA ASP A 226 7.60 -5.25 2.94
C ASP A 226 6.06 -5.18 2.89
N GLN A 227 5.49 -5.16 1.69
CA GLN A 227 4.04 -5.17 1.44
C GLN A 227 3.28 -6.33 2.10
N ARG A 228 3.97 -7.38 2.57
CA ARG A 228 3.39 -8.55 3.23
C ARG A 228 3.57 -8.50 4.75
N GLY A 229 4.05 -7.38 5.28
CA GLY A 229 4.33 -7.19 6.70
C GLY A 229 5.56 -7.94 7.20
N ARG A 230 6.40 -8.46 6.31
CA ARG A 230 7.65 -9.14 6.71
C ARG A 230 8.74 -8.10 6.88
N ILE A 231 9.65 -8.34 7.83
CA ILE A 231 10.82 -7.48 8.03
C ILE A 231 11.61 -7.34 6.73
N TRP A 232 11.90 -6.10 6.37
CA TRP A 232 12.82 -5.77 5.29
C TRP A 232 14.25 -6.00 5.77
N THR A 233 14.90 -7.04 5.25
CA THR A 233 16.25 -7.45 5.67
C THR A 233 17.37 -6.81 4.86
N SER A 234 17.04 -6.17 3.73
CA SER A 234 18.03 -5.50 2.88
C SER A 234 18.39 -4.13 3.46
N ALA A 235 19.63 -3.69 3.21
CA ALA A 235 20.03 -2.33 3.56
C ALA A 235 19.09 -1.31 2.91
N LEU A 236 18.61 -0.35 3.70
CA LEU A 236 17.78 0.74 3.17
C LEU A 236 18.60 1.62 2.24
N THR A 237 18.03 1.91 1.07
CA THR A 237 18.58 2.92 0.18
C THR A 237 18.43 4.31 0.80
N SER A 238 19.29 5.26 0.43
CA SER A 238 19.16 6.66 0.89
C SER A 238 17.78 7.23 0.54
N ARG A 239 17.25 6.88 -0.63
CA ARG A 239 15.91 7.27 -1.07
C ARG A 239 14.82 6.77 -0.13
N GLN A 240 14.81 5.48 0.22
CA GLN A 240 13.82 4.93 1.17
C GLN A 240 13.87 5.64 2.52
N ARG A 241 15.06 6.02 3.01
CA ARG A 241 15.17 6.79 4.25
C ARG A 241 14.52 8.18 4.12
N TYR A 242 14.83 8.92 3.06
CA TYR A 242 14.21 10.22 2.80
C TYR A 242 12.69 10.11 2.64
N ASP A 243 12.23 9.19 1.79
CA ASP A 243 10.81 8.96 1.53
C ASP A 243 10.06 8.62 2.83
N SER A 244 10.65 7.80 3.71
CA SER A 244 10.06 7.47 5.01
C SER A 244 9.91 8.69 5.93
N HIS A 245 10.90 9.58 5.98
CA HIS A 245 10.84 10.79 6.79
C HIS A 245 9.84 11.81 6.23
N ASP A 246 9.79 11.97 4.92
CA ASP A 246 8.81 12.82 4.24
C ASP A 246 7.37 12.35 4.50
N LEU A 247 7.13 11.04 4.41
CA LEU A 247 5.85 10.44 4.76
C LEU A 247 5.48 10.68 6.22
N ARG A 248 6.44 10.56 7.14
CA ARG A 248 6.18 10.83 8.57
C ARG A 248 5.79 12.30 8.80
N GLU A 249 6.50 13.26 8.20
CA GLU A 249 6.16 14.68 8.33
C GLU A 249 4.84 15.02 7.61
N ARG A 250 4.54 14.37 6.48
CA ARG A 250 3.22 14.46 5.83
C ARG A 250 2.11 13.97 6.77
N GLY A 251 2.31 12.85 7.45
CA GLY A 251 1.38 12.34 8.46
C GLY A 251 1.11 13.35 9.58
N ARG A 252 2.14 14.05 10.07
CA ARG A 252 1.96 15.12 11.07
C ARG A 252 1.11 16.28 10.53
N ALA A 253 1.34 16.67 9.29
CA ALA A 253 0.57 17.73 8.64
C ALA A 253 -0.90 17.34 8.43
N LEU A 254 -1.14 16.09 8.02
CA LEU A 254 -2.48 15.50 7.90
C LEU A 254 -3.19 15.45 9.25
N TYR A 255 -2.52 14.99 10.32
CA TYR A 255 -3.08 14.98 11.66
C TYR A 255 -3.50 16.40 12.09
N ALA A 256 -2.63 17.38 11.90
CA ALA A 256 -2.95 18.77 12.23
C ALA A 256 -4.14 19.32 11.42
N ALA A 257 -4.28 18.94 10.14
CA ALA A 257 -5.42 19.30 9.32
C ALA A 257 -6.71 18.61 9.80
N ALA A 258 -6.67 17.29 9.98
CA ALA A 258 -7.76 16.47 10.49
C ALA A 258 -8.34 17.02 11.79
N MET A 259 -7.49 17.47 12.72
CA MET A 259 -7.95 18.01 14.01
C MET A 259 -8.60 19.40 13.89
N ARG A 260 -8.25 20.20 12.87
CA ARG A 260 -8.82 21.54 12.65
C ARG A 260 -10.14 21.53 11.87
N THR A 261 -10.30 20.59 10.95
CA THR A 261 -11.37 20.62 9.95
C THR A 261 -12.20 19.35 9.96
N ARG A 262 -12.53 18.83 11.16
CA ARG A 262 -13.38 17.65 11.31
C ARG A 262 -14.75 17.92 10.71
N GLN A 263 -15.08 17.27 9.59
CA GLN A 263 -16.37 17.39 8.93
C GLN A 263 -16.90 16.00 8.60
N TRP A 264 -18.19 15.79 8.83
CA TRP A 264 -18.86 14.58 8.34
C TRP A 264 -19.46 14.84 6.97
N ASP A 265 -19.11 14.04 5.99
CA ASP A 265 -19.79 13.99 4.70
C ASP A 265 -20.07 12.55 4.30
N ALA A 266 -21.35 12.22 4.16
CA ALA A 266 -21.80 10.88 3.83
C ALA A 266 -21.31 10.41 2.46
N SER A 267 -21.16 11.31 1.48
CA SER A 267 -20.76 10.94 0.12
C SER A 267 -19.30 10.47 0.07
N THR A 268 -18.39 11.19 0.73
CA THR A 268 -16.99 10.78 0.92
C THR A 268 -16.86 9.59 1.87
N ALA A 269 -17.75 9.45 2.87
CA ALA A 269 -17.80 8.29 3.75
C ALA A 269 -18.36 7.01 3.10
N PHE A 270 -18.92 7.06 1.89
CA PHE A 270 -19.17 5.84 1.10
C PHE A 270 -18.04 5.55 0.11
N ALA A 271 -17.30 6.58 -0.30
CA ALA A 271 -16.21 6.45 -1.25
C ALA A 271 -15.07 5.57 -0.73
N TRP A 272 -14.78 5.52 0.58
CA TRP A 272 -13.68 4.68 1.12
C TRP A 272 -13.93 3.17 0.89
N SER A 273 -15.20 2.73 0.91
CA SER A 273 -15.56 1.31 0.76
C SER A 273 -15.24 0.71 -0.61
N SER A 274 -15.03 1.54 -1.64
CA SER A 274 -14.60 1.07 -2.95
C SER A 274 -13.08 0.81 -3.06
N TRP A 275 -12.32 1.08 -1.99
CA TRP A 275 -10.85 0.94 -1.97
C TRP A 275 -10.35 -0.25 -1.14
N SER A 276 -11.24 -0.91 -0.39
CA SER A 276 -10.99 -2.19 0.31
C SER A 276 -11.22 -3.38 -0.63
#